data_AF-A0A6S6XR33-F1
#
_entry.id   AF-A0A6S6XR33-F1
#
_cell.length_a   1.000
_cell.length_b   1.000
_cell.length_c   1.000
_cell.angle_alpha   90.00
_cell.angle_beta   90.00
_cell.angle_gamma   90.00
#
_symmetry.space_group_name_H-M   'P 1'
#
loop_
_entity.id
_entity.type
_entity.pdbx_description
1 polymer ?
#
loop_
_entity_poly.entity_id
_entity_poly.type
_entity_poly.pdbx_seq_one_letter_code
_entity_poly.pdbx_strand_id
1 'polypeptide(L)'
;MYDTTPARTYYPLYLTNNEIVTNFYTNVLGRTPDADGLAYWSGQLATKSAGQVIADMITAVVNYAGTDAAALTSQTLFNNKEAVAEYYAVTQQGSATNATAAISGVTATSDVSTDAAKAAIITAGTATVSAQTFTLTAAVDSGPSFVGGSGNDTFNASVAVNTGTGVYDVETLSALDIIDGGAGTDTLNYTTVGGTALPAATLTSIELINVVSDGAVTADVQNASSVTTLTAKAVANAVDIDTKGNATSVTVTGTATTVAIDDNGATGADKLATVSITGNTGNVTIGANASTDTLTSLTLINSVNGDATVTAAAGTRALALTLNGVTGPGNNVVITDDTATTLTITGTGALSSAIDLQADAATTISIAADEKITFAAIDASAATTLTVTGDSLVTFTTNTAADLGALTTVNASGNTGGLSLGTELATGVTFTGSSAADSVKLGATTKTITMGDGNDTVTLSANVGTGGTIDAGAGTADVLSLTEALAANDSLSASTTFEGKISGFEDWH
;
A
#
# COMPACT_ATOMS: atom_id res chain seq x y z
N MET A 1 27.66 21.33 -14.15
CA MET A 1 28.39 20.05 -13.99
C MET A 1 29.48 20.15 -12.94
N TYR A 2 30.48 21.02 -13.10
CA TYR A 2 31.63 21.08 -12.17
C TYR A 2 31.32 21.69 -10.79
N ASP A 3 30.37 22.63 -10.71
CA ASP A 3 30.01 23.31 -9.46
C ASP A 3 28.90 22.61 -8.63
N THR A 4 28.58 21.36 -8.95
CA THR A 4 27.55 20.59 -8.20
C THR A 4 28.17 19.84 -7.02
N THR A 5 27.38 19.59 -5.98
CA THR A 5 27.82 18.85 -4.78
C THR A 5 28.47 17.49 -5.10
N PRO A 6 27.96 16.66 -6.04
CA PRO A 6 28.61 15.40 -6.39
C PRO A 6 29.96 15.58 -7.10
N ALA A 7 30.11 16.59 -7.97
CA ALA A 7 31.38 16.86 -8.65
C ALA A 7 32.46 17.33 -7.67
N ARG A 8 32.05 18.02 -6.59
CA ARG A 8 32.95 18.49 -5.52
C ARG A 8 33.59 17.38 -4.69
N THR A 9 33.00 16.19 -4.66
CA THR A 9 33.61 15.01 -4.04
C THR A 9 34.91 14.60 -4.75
N TYR A 10 34.95 14.71 -6.08
CA TYR A 10 36.10 14.34 -6.90
C TYR A 10 37.00 15.53 -7.29
N TYR A 11 36.41 16.73 -7.30
CA TYR A 11 37.11 17.99 -7.59
C TYR A 11 36.80 19.08 -6.54
N PRO A 12 37.37 18.97 -5.32
CA PRO A 12 37.25 20.01 -4.31
C PRO A 12 37.81 21.36 -4.76
N LEU A 13 37.32 22.46 -4.16
CA LEU A 13 37.75 23.83 -4.49
C LEU A 13 39.22 24.12 -4.21
N TYR A 14 39.85 23.34 -3.35
CA TYR A 14 41.22 23.56 -2.91
C TYR A 14 42.26 22.82 -3.77
N LEU A 15 41.85 22.10 -4.82
CA LEU A 15 42.78 21.43 -5.72
C LEU A 15 43.56 22.45 -6.56
N THR A 16 44.86 22.22 -6.70
CA THR A 16 45.71 22.90 -7.66
C THR A 16 45.40 22.46 -9.09
N ASN A 17 45.80 23.25 -10.09
CA ASN A 17 45.60 22.90 -11.51
C ASN A 17 46.20 21.53 -11.86
N ASN A 18 47.37 21.20 -11.31
CA ASN A 18 48.00 19.90 -11.52
C ASN A 18 47.19 18.74 -10.91
N GLU A 19 46.60 18.95 -9.72
CA GLU A 19 45.76 17.94 -9.07
C GLU A 19 44.44 17.74 -9.82
N ILE A 20 43.84 18.80 -10.36
CA ILE A 20 42.64 18.69 -11.20
C ILE A 20 42.91 17.82 -12.43
N VAL A 21 44.00 18.09 -13.16
CA VAL A 21 44.40 17.31 -14.35
C VAL A 21 44.73 15.87 -13.96
N THR A 22 45.50 15.67 -12.89
CA THR A 22 45.86 14.33 -12.40
C THR A 22 44.63 13.52 -11.99
N ASN A 23 43.66 14.13 -11.31
CA ASN A 23 42.41 13.47 -10.95
C ASN A 23 41.59 13.09 -12.17
N PHE A 24 41.50 13.96 -13.19
CA PHE A 24 40.83 13.63 -14.44
C PHE A 24 41.49 12.44 -15.15
N TYR A 25 42.80 12.48 -15.31
CA TYR A 25 43.56 11.40 -15.95
C TYR A 25 43.38 10.06 -15.22
N THR A 26 43.41 10.08 -13.89
CA THR A 26 43.27 8.86 -13.09
C THR A 26 41.83 8.32 -13.13
N ASN A 27 40.83 9.17 -12.88
CA ASN A 27 39.44 8.74 -12.71
C ASN A 27 38.74 8.46 -14.05
N VAL A 28 39.05 9.26 -15.07
CA VAL A 28 38.38 9.19 -16.38
C VAL A 28 39.20 8.35 -17.36
N LEU A 29 40.51 8.60 -17.45
CA LEU A 29 41.38 7.97 -18.46
C LEU A 29 42.10 6.71 -17.98
N GLY A 30 42.05 6.41 -16.69
CA GLY A 30 42.67 5.21 -16.12
C GLY A 30 44.20 5.20 -16.20
N ARG A 31 44.83 6.36 -16.30
CA ARG A 31 46.30 6.48 -16.40
C ARG A 31 46.81 7.74 -15.70
N THR A 32 48.10 7.75 -15.35
CA THR A 32 48.79 8.97 -14.92
C THR A 32 49.08 9.87 -16.13
N PRO A 33 48.98 11.21 -16.02
CA PRO A 33 49.37 12.10 -17.11
C PRO A 33 50.87 12.02 -17.36
N ASP A 34 51.25 12.04 -18.64
CA ASP A 34 52.62 12.28 -19.07
C ASP A 34 53.01 13.76 -18.84
N ALA A 35 54.30 14.05 -18.85
CA ALA A 35 54.83 15.36 -18.50
C ALA A 35 54.30 16.48 -19.43
N ASP A 36 54.20 16.19 -20.73
CA ASP A 36 53.75 17.16 -21.73
C ASP A 36 52.24 17.40 -21.62
N GLY A 37 51.45 16.35 -21.44
CA GLY A 37 50.02 16.43 -21.21
C GLY A 37 49.68 17.19 -19.92
N LEU A 38 50.36 16.89 -18.81
CA LEU A 38 50.18 17.62 -17.55
C LEU A 38 50.49 19.11 -17.73
N ALA A 39 51.62 19.44 -18.37
CA ALA A 39 52.02 20.82 -18.61
C ALA A 39 51.01 21.56 -19.50
N TYR A 40 50.52 20.92 -20.56
CA TYR A 40 49.54 21.51 -21.47
C TYR A 40 48.21 21.80 -20.78
N TRP A 41 47.60 20.80 -20.15
CA TRP A 41 46.27 20.93 -19.55
C TRP A 41 46.27 21.84 -18.31
N SER A 42 47.30 21.78 -17.47
CA SER A 42 47.46 22.71 -16.35
C SER A 42 47.66 24.15 -16.82
N GLY A 43 48.33 24.34 -17.96
CA GLY A 43 48.45 25.64 -18.62
C GLY A 43 47.10 26.17 -19.14
N GLN A 44 46.22 25.31 -19.64
CA GLN A 44 44.85 25.69 -20.03
C GLN A 44 44.04 26.17 -18.82
N LEU A 45 44.19 25.53 -17.65
CA LEU A 45 43.53 25.92 -16.40
C LEU A 45 43.99 27.29 -15.86
N ALA A 46 45.09 27.85 -16.36
CA ALA A 46 45.51 29.22 -16.03
C ALA A 46 44.72 30.30 -16.80
N THR A 47 44.00 29.92 -17.87
CA THR A 47 43.32 30.85 -18.80
C THR A 47 41.84 30.54 -19.00
N LYS A 48 41.38 29.35 -18.60
CA LYS A 48 40.00 28.86 -18.75
C LYS A 48 39.47 28.32 -17.42
N SER A 49 38.14 28.24 -17.29
CA SER A 49 37.52 27.58 -16.13
C SER A 49 37.80 26.08 -16.12
N ALA A 50 37.83 25.46 -14.94
CA ALA A 50 38.03 24.03 -14.81
C ALA A 50 36.97 23.20 -15.56
N GLY A 51 35.70 23.64 -15.54
CA GLY A 51 34.64 23.00 -16.32
C GLY A 51 34.88 23.05 -17.83
N GLN A 52 35.39 24.17 -18.37
CA GLN A 52 35.73 24.27 -19.79
C GLN A 52 36.92 23.37 -20.14
N VAL A 53 37.97 23.34 -19.31
CA VAL A 53 39.14 22.49 -19.57
C VAL A 53 38.77 21.01 -19.52
N ILE A 54 37.95 20.58 -18.55
CA ILE A 54 37.48 19.19 -18.49
C ILE A 54 36.67 18.83 -19.74
N ALA A 55 35.81 19.72 -20.24
CA ALA A 55 35.08 19.49 -21.49
C ALA A 55 36.03 19.40 -22.71
N ASP A 56 37.05 20.26 -22.76
CA ASP A 56 38.09 20.23 -23.80
C ASP A 56 38.89 18.90 -23.73
N MET A 57 39.21 18.41 -22.53
CA MET A 57 39.90 17.13 -22.31
C MET A 57 39.05 15.94 -22.76
N ILE A 58 37.76 15.91 -22.43
CA ILE A 58 36.83 14.88 -22.92
C ILE A 58 36.77 14.91 -24.45
N THR A 59 36.63 16.10 -25.04
CA THR A 59 36.61 16.29 -26.49
C THR A 59 37.90 15.77 -27.15
N ALA A 60 39.05 16.01 -26.53
CA ALA A 60 40.35 15.53 -27.02
C ALA A 60 40.47 14.00 -26.97
N VAL A 61 39.91 13.35 -25.94
CA VAL A 61 39.92 11.90 -25.78
C VAL A 61 38.98 11.23 -26.78
N VAL A 62 37.74 11.72 -26.88
CA VAL A 62 36.73 11.18 -27.81
C VAL A 62 37.20 11.31 -29.26
N ASN A 63 37.78 12.45 -29.64
CA ASN A 63 38.21 12.72 -31.02
C ASN A 63 39.70 12.39 -31.29
N TYR A 64 40.36 11.62 -30.42
CA TYR A 64 41.75 11.25 -30.63
C TYR A 64 41.91 10.41 -31.90
N ALA A 65 42.78 10.86 -32.81
CA ALA A 65 43.07 10.20 -34.10
C ALA A 65 44.56 9.94 -34.33
N GLY A 66 45.37 10.05 -33.27
CA GLY A 66 46.80 9.78 -33.34
C GLY A 66 47.12 8.29 -33.15
N THR A 67 48.40 7.99 -32.98
CA THR A 67 48.91 6.61 -32.87
C THR A 67 49.48 6.28 -31.47
N ASP A 68 49.35 7.18 -30.50
CA ASP A 68 49.83 6.94 -29.13
C ASP A 68 48.98 5.86 -28.46
N ALA A 69 49.64 4.80 -27.98
CA ALA A 69 48.96 3.64 -27.44
C ALA A 69 48.21 3.93 -26.13
N ALA A 70 48.73 4.83 -25.29
CA ALA A 70 48.08 5.19 -24.03
C ALA A 70 46.83 6.05 -24.26
N ALA A 71 46.88 6.96 -25.23
CA ALA A 71 45.73 7.74 -25.68
C ALA A 71 44.64 6.87 -26.30
N LEU A 72 45.00 5.92 -27.18
CA LEU A 72 44.05 4.94 -27.73
C LEU A 72 43.42 4.07 -26.63
N THR A 73 44.20 3.62 -25.65
CA THR A 73 43.66 2.85 -24.51
C THR A 73 42.70 3.68 -23.67
N SER A 74 43.02 4.96 -23.44
CA SER A 74 42.15 5.90 -22.70
C SER A 74 40.84 6.16 -23.44
N GLN A 75 40.91 6.31 -24.77
CA GLN A 75 39.74 6.49 -25.63
C GLN A 75 38.83 5.25 -25.58
N THR A 76 39.38 4.04 -25.73
CA THR A 76 38.60 2.81 -25.62
C THR A 76 37.97 2.64 -24.23
N LEU A 77 38.71 2.92 -23.15
CA LEU A 77 38.17 2.90 -21.79
C LEU A 77 36.98 3.85 -21.64
N PHE A 78 37.10 5.07 -22.14
CA PHE A 78 36.04 6.08 -22.07
C PHE A 78 34.79 5.62 -22.81
N ASN A 79 34.94 5.14 -24.06
CA ASN A 79 33.82 4.64 -24.87
C ASN A 79 33.14 3.43 -24.23
N ASN A 80 33.92 2.51 -23.63
CA ASN A 80 33.35 1.36 -22.91
C ASN A 80 32.54 1.81 -21.68
N LYS A 81 33.05 2.78 -20.90
CA LYS A 81 32.33 3.34 -19.75
C LYS A 81 31.04 4.02 -20.18
N GLU A 82 31.06 4.77 -21.28
CA GLU A 82 29.87 5.41 -21.86
C GLU A 82 28.81 4.37 -22.26
N ALA A 83 29.20 3.33 -23.00
CA ALA A 83 28.26 2.28 -23.44
C ALA A 83 27.61 1.53 -22.26
N VAL A 84 28.38 1.26 -21.20
CA VAL A 84 27.86 0.61 -19.98
C VAL A 84 26.97 1.55 -19.18
N ALA A 85 27.33 2.82 -19.05
CA ALA A 85 26.55 3.83 -18.35
C ALA A 85 25.20 4.09 -19.05
N GLU A 86 25.19 4.19 -20.38
CA GLU A 86 23.98 4.36 -21.18
C GLU A 86 23.05 3.16 -21.04
N TYR A 87 23.58 1.94 -21.15
CA TYR A 87 22.79 0.71 -20.95
C TYR A 87 22.18 0.64 -19.54
N TYR A 88 22.96 1.00 -18.51
CA TYR A 88 22.49 1.05 -17.13
C TYR A 88 21.37 2.08 -16.92
N ALA A 89 21.56 3.30 -17.40
CA ALA A 89 20.63 4.39 -17.18
C ALA A 89 19.35 4.28 -18.02
N VAL A 90 19.48 3.89 -19.28
CA VAL A 90 18.38 3.90 -20.26
C VAL A 90 17.68 2.56 -20.33
N THR A 91 18.42 1.47 -20.51
CA THR A 91 17.82 0.14 -20.71
C THR A 91 17.41 -0.51 -19.40
N GLN A 92 18.27 -0.46 -18.38
CA GLN A 92 17.95 -1.04 -17.07
C GLN A 92 17.16 -0.08 -16.16
N GLN A 93 17.06 1.21 -16.52
CA GLN A 93 16.49 2.25 -15.66
C GLN A 93 17.08 2.23 -14.23
N GLY A 94 18.40 2.03 -14.15
CA GLY A 94 19.09 1.85 -12.88
C GLY A 94 19.11 3.10 -11.98
N SER A 95 19.13 2.88 -10.67
CA SER A 95 19.18 3.94 -9.66
C SER A 95 20.47 4.76 -9.71
N ALA A 96 20.35 6.08 -9.52
CA ALA A 96 21.50 6.98 -9.41
C ALA A 96 22.48 6.58 -8.28
N THR A 97 22.00 5.93 -7.21
CA THR A 97 22.82 5.45 -6.09
C THR A 97 23.89 4.45 -6.54
N ASN A 98 23.58 3.62 -7.54
CA ASN A 98 24.43 2.52 -7.98
C ASN A 98 25.19 2.83 -9.29
N ALA A 99 25.03 4.04 -9.84
CA ALA A 99 25.63 4.45 -11.11
C ALA A 99 27.18 4.39 -11.09
N THR A 100 27.81 4.77 -9.97
CA THR A 100 29.27 4.68 -9.82
C THR A 100 29.75 3.23 -9.81
N ALA A 101 29.01 2.33 -9.13
CA ALA A 101 29.35 0.91 -9.08
C ALA A 101 29.22 0.24 -10.46
N ALA A 102 28.19 0.60 -11.21
CA ALA A 102 27.89 0.06 -12.54
C ALA A 102 29.05 0.24 -13.55
N ILE A 103 29.85 1.30 -13.41
CA ILE A 103 31.00 1.59 -14.29
C ILE A 103 32.37 1.29 -13.66
N SER A 104 32.40 0.88 -12.38
CA SER A 104 33.66 0.73 -11.62
C SER A 104 34.53 -0.43 -12.13
N GLY A 105 33.92 -1.49 -12.63
CA GLY A 105 34.59 -2.66 -13.22
C GLY A 105 34.91 -2.56 -14.71
N VAL A 106 34.61 -1.42 -15.35
CA VAL A 106 34.81 -1.25 -16.79
C VAL A 106 36.28 -0.97 -17.10
N THR A 107 36.83 -1.70 -18.06
CA THR A 107 38.22 -1.57 -18.54
C THR A 107 38.26 -1.33 -20.05
N ALA A 108 39.44 -0.98 -20.59
CA ALA A 108 39.63 -0.84 -22.04
C ALA A 108 39.45 -2.16 -22.82
N THR A 109 39.41 -3.31 -22.13
CA THR A 109 39.20 -4.64 -22.73
C THR A 109 37.81 -5.22 -22.43
N SER A 110 36.93 -4.47 -21.77
CA SER A 110 35.55 -4.88 -21.52
C SER A 110 34.81 -5.15 -22.82
N ASP A 111 34.10 -6.28 -22.89
CA ASP A 111 33.18 -6.57 -23.99
C ASP A 111 31.87 -5.80 -23.82
N VAL A 112 31.68 -4.77 -24.63
CA VAL A 112 30.46 -3.94 -24.66
C VAL A 112 29.61 -4.19 -25.91
N SER A 113 29.87 -5.27 -26.65
CA SER A 113 29.26 -5.56 -27.95
C SER A 113 27.80 -5.99 -27.87
N THR A 114 27.35 -6.49 -26.71
CA THR A 114 25.99 -6.96 -26.48
C THR A 114 25.45 -6.47 -25.14
N ASP A 115 24.13 -6.39 -25.03
CA ASP A 115 23.46 -6.06 -23.77
C ASP A 115 23.76 -7.09 -22.67
N ALA A 116 23.87 -8.37 -23.02
CA ALA A 116 24.26 -9.42 -22.07
C ALA A 116 25.68 -9.23 -21.52
N ALA A 117 26.64 -8.86 -22.38
CA ALA A 117 28.02 -8.58 -21.95
C ALA A 117 28.09 -7.32 -21.06
N LYS A 118 27.36 -6.25 -21.42
CA LYS A 118 27.23 -5.04 -20.59
C LYS A 118 26.59 -5.35 -19.22
N ALA A 119 25.52 -6.14 -19.19
CA ALA A 119 24.87 -6.59 -17.95
C ALA A 119 25.82 -7.42 -17.08
N ALA A 120 26.63 -8.29 -17.67
CA ALA A 120 27.63 -9.09 -16.95
C ALA A 120 28.74 -8.21 -16.34
N ILE A 121 29.20 -7.18 -17.06
CA ILE A 121 30.18 -6.20 -16.54
C ILE A 121 29.60 -5.43 -15.37
N ILE A 122 28.34 -4.96 -15.48
CA ILE A 122 27.66 -4.25 -14.39
C ILE A 122 27.54 -5.18 -13.18
N THR A 123 27.09 -6.42 -13.37
CA THR A 123 26.96 -7.43 -12.31
C THR A 123 28.29 -7.73 -11.64
N ALA A 124 29.39 -7.74 -12.39
CA ALA A 124 30.74 -7.98 -11.87
C ALA A 124 31.35 -6.74 -11.17
N GLY A 125 30.99 -5.53 -11.60
CA GLY A 125 31.45 -4.25 -11.04
C GLY A 125 30.63 -3.78 -9.84
N THR A 126 29.36 -4.16 -9.76
CA THR A 126 28.60 -4.15 -8.51
C THR A 126 29.11 -5.31 -7.68
N ALA A 127 29.96 -5.05 -6.67
CA ALA A 127 30.20 -6.05 -5.64
C ALA A 127 28.84 -6.60 -5.21
N THR A 128 28.70 -7.92 -5.15
CA THR A 128 27.52 -8.61 -4.64
C THR A 128 27.00 -7.86 -3.43
N VAL A 129 25.80 -7.31 -3.54
CA VAL A 129 24.97 -6.83 -2.44
C VAL A 129 24.71 -8.02 -1.52
N SER A 130 25.69 -8.36 -0.69
CA SER A 130 25.52 -9.39 0.31
C SER A 130 24.76 -8.77 1.44
N ALA A 131 23.49 -9.14 1.55
CA ALA A 131 22.75 -8.99 2.79
C ALA A 131 23.60 -9.57 3.93
N GLN A 132 23.74 -8.82 5.00
CA GLN A 132 24.37 -9.21 6.24
C GLN A 132 23.29 -9.54 7.26
N THR A 133 23.66 -10.37 8.24
CA THR A 133 22.80 -10.64 9.39
C THR A 133 23.58 -10.37 10.65
N PHE A 134 23.05 -9.46 11.46
CA PHE A 134 23.58 -9.05 12.75
C PHE A 134 22.72 -9.69 13.85
N THR A 135 23.36 -10.18 14.91
CA THR A 135 22.66 -10.68 16.09
C THR A 135 23.01 -9.76 17.25
N LEU A 136 22.00 -9.17 17.86
CA LEU A 136 22.17 -8.28 18.99
C LEU A 136 22.44 -9.07 20.27
N THR A 137 23.04 -8.40 21.24
CA THR A 137 23.45 -8.96 22.53
C THR A 137 22.80 -8.19 23.67
N ALA A 138 22.84 -8.71 24.89
CA ALA A 138 22.35 -7.97 26.06
C ALA A 138 23.27 -6.78 26.45
N ALA A 139 24.43 -6.64 25.79
CA ALA A 139 25.33 -5.51 25.98
C ALA A 139 24.98 -4.41 24.96
N VAL A 140 25.57 -3.23 25.13
CA VAL A 140 25.37 -2.13 24.17
C VAL A 140 25.95 -2.51 22.82
N ASP A 141 25.08 -2.59 21.83
CA ASP A 141 25.38 -2.87 20.43
C ASP A 141 25.52 -1.56 19.66
N SER A 142 26.76 -1.21 19.31
CA SER A 142 27.08 0.04 18.64
C SER A 142 28.39 -0.02 17.86
N GLY A 143 28.61 0.99 17.01
CA GLY A 143 29.84 1.14 16.24
C GLY A 143 29.86 0.29 14.96
N PRO A 144 31.02 0.18 14.28
CA PRO A 144 31.11 -0.38 12.94
C PRO A 144 30.63 -1.83 12.80
N SER A 145 30.51 -2.56 13.91
CA SER A 145 30.01 -3.94 13.93
C SER A 145 28.49 -4.04 13.81
N PHE A 146 27.77 -2.91 13.92
CA PHE A 146 26.32 -2.82 13.79
C PHE A 146 25.92 -1.77 12.73
N VAL A 147 26.79 -1.58 11.74
CA VAL A 147 26.54 -0.81 10.53
C VAL A 147 26.42 -1.77 9.36
N GLY A 148 25.28 -1.73 8.66
CA GLY A 148 25.01 -2.51 7.48
C GLY A 148 25.79 -2.05 6.25
N GLY A 149 25.75 -2.89 5.23
CA GLY A 149 26.47 -2.76 3.97
C GLY A 149 25.60 -2.10 2.92
N SER A 150 25.70 -2.59 1.70
CA SER A 150 24.89 -2.12 0.57
C SER A 150 23.75 -3.06 0.18
N GLY A 151 23.60 -4.18 0.90
CA GLY A 151 22.52 -5.16 0.71
C GLY A 151 21.36 -4.91 1.67
N ASN A 152 20.29 -5.69 1.55
CA ASN A 152 19.17 -5.65 2.49
C ASN A 152 19.55 -6.42 3.75
N ASP A 153 20.05 -5.73 4.76
CA ASP A 153 20.60 -6.33 5.96
C ASP A 153 19.53 -6.63 7.00
N THR A 154 19.83 -7.54 7.92
CA THR A 154 18.91 -7.98 8.97
C THR A 154 19.56 -7.90 10.34
N PHE A 155 18.92 -7.22 11.28
CA PHE A 155 19.32 -7.11 12.68
C PHE A 155 18.35 -7.92 13.53
N ASN A 156 18.86 -8.94 14.22
CA ASN A 156 18.06 -9.83 15.05
C ASN A 156 18.24 -9.50 16.53
N ALA A 157 17.26 -8.81 17.10
CA ALA A 157 17.08 -8.58 18.52
C ALA A 157 16.19 -9.67 19.13
N SER A 158 16.77 -10.86 19.32
CA SER A 158 16.10 -12.00 19.96
C SER A 158 16.28 -11.97 21.48
N VAL A 159 15.39 -12.59 22.25
CA VAL A 159 15.63 -12.80 23.68
C VAL A 159 16.84 -13.71 23.94
N ALA A 160 17.68 -13.34 24.90
CA ALA A 160 18.83 -14.09 25.37
C ALA A 160 18.53 -14.85 26.68
N VAL A 161 19.37 -15.84 26.98
CA VAL A 161 19.25 -16.65 28.20
C VAL A 161 19.71 -15.84 29.42
N ASN A 162 18.85 -15.76 30.43
CA ASN A 162 19.23 -15.28 31.75
C ASN A 162 20.06 -16.34 32.48
N THR A 163 21.31 -16.00 32.75
CA THR A 163 22.27 -16.92 33.39
C THR A 163 21.89 -17.31 34.83
N GLY A 164 21.02 -16.54 35.48
CA GLY A 164 20.52 -16.83 36.83
C GLY A 164 19.32 -17.79 36.85
N THR A 165 18.48 -17.80 35.81
CA THR A 165 17.23 -18.59 35.76
C THR A 165 17.27 -19.71 34.72
N GLY A 166 18.12 -19.61 33.70
CA GLY A 166 18.19 -20.53 32.57
C GLY A 166 17.06 -20.36 31.54
N VAL A 167 16.27 -19.29 31.65
CA VAL A 167 15.12 -18.98 30.77
C VAL A 167 15.51 -17.92 29.75
N TYR A 168 14.87 -17.93 28.57
CA TYR A 168 15.02 -16.90 27.54
C TYR A 168 14.13 -15.69 27.88
N ASP A 169 14.62 -14.80 28.73
CA ASP A 169 13.88 -13.62 29.23
C ASP A 169 14.72 -12.33 29.31
N VAL A 170 15.87 -12.28 28.62
CA VAL A 170 16.73 -11.08 28.55
C VAL A 170 16.59 -10.43 27.19
N GLU A 171 16.09 -9.20 27.16
CA GLU A 171 16.03 -8.40 25.92
C GLU A 171 17.46 -8.06 25.43
N THR A 172 17.68 -8.16 24.12
CA THR A 172 18.96 -7.83 23.47
C THR A 172 18.94 -6.48 22.74
N LEU A 173 17.77 -5.85 22.63
CA LEU A 173 17.67 -4.46 22.23
C LEU A 173 17.41 -3.62 23.48
N SER A 174 18.04 -2.46 23.54
CA SER A 174 17.99 -1.50 24.62
C SER A 174 18.02 -0.08 24.06
N ALA A 175 17.63 0.89 24.89
CA ALA A 175 17.66 2.30 24.50
C ALA A 175 19.09 2.85 24.27
N LEU A 176 20.14 2.08 24.59
CA LEU A 176 21.54 2.49 24.40
C LEU A 176 22.11 2.02 23.06
N ASP A 177 21.40 1.16 22.34
CA ASP A 177 21.90 0.59 21.09
C ASP A 177 21.83 1.58 19.95
N ILE A 178 22.82 1.49 19.06
CA ILE A 178 22.98 2.33 17.88
C ILE A 178 23.15 1.42 16.67
N ILE A 179 22.11 1.36 15.85
CA ILE A 179 22.00 0.47 14.70
C ILE A 179 21.85 1.32 13.44
N ASP A 180 22.66 1.02 12.44
CA ASP A 180 22.61 1.65 11.13
C ASP A 180 22.46 0.57 10.06
N GLY A 181 21.36 0.54 9.31
CA GLY A 181 21.19 -0.42 8.23
C GLY A 181 22.08 -0.18 7.02
N GLY A 182 22.66 1.02 6.89
CA GLY A 182 23.48 1.38 5.75
C GLY A 182 22.63 1.69 4.52
N ALA A 183 22.93 1.03 3.40
CA ALA A 183 22.17 1.19 2.16
C ALA A 183 21.47 -0.11 1.82
N GLY A 184 20.21 -0.04 1.40
CA GLY A 184 19.40 -1.22 1.15
C GLY A 184 17.99 -0.98 1.64
N THR A 185 17.24 -2.05 1.83
CA THR A 185 16.03 -2.06 2.65
C THR A 185 16.30 -2.97 3.83
N ASP A 186 16.54 -2.37 4.98
CA ASP A 186 17.10 -3.05 6.14
C ASP A 186 16.01 -3.36 7.17
N THR A 187 16.17 -4.52 7.82
CA THR A 187 15.15 -5.10 8.70
C THR A 187 15.66 -5.22 10.14
N LEU A 188 14.88 -4.74 11.10
CA LEU A 188 15.03 -5.08 12.51
C LEU A 188 13.96 -6.09 12.92
N ASN A 189 14.38 -7.26 13.39
CA ASN A 189 13.52 -8.24 14.04
C ASN A 189 13.65 -8.12 15.55
N TYR A 190 12.59 -7.70 16.23
CA TYR A 190 12.51 -7.61 17.68
C TYR A 190 11.56 -8.69 18.22
N THR A 191 12.10 -9.59 19.06
CA THR A 191 11.31 -10.56 19.80
C THR A 191 11.39 -10.24 21.27
N THR A 192 10.24 -10.09 21.92
CA THR A 192 10.14 -9.79 23.35
C THR A 192 9.26 -10.81 24.08
N VAL A 193 9.55 -11.02 25.36
CA VAL A 193 8.70 -11.80 26.26
C VAL A 193 8.06 -10.89 27.32
N GLY A 194 6.83 -11.21 27.72
CA GLY A 194 6.08 -10.45 28.72
C GLY A 194 5.56 -9.09 28.25
N GLY A 195 5.71 -8.77 26.96
CA GLY A 195 5.22 -7.54 26.35
C GLY A 195 6.08 -6.30 26.66
N THR A 196 7.41 -6.45 26.65
CA THR A 196 8.29 -5.28 26.76
C THR A 196 8.12 -4.40 25.52
N ALA A 197 7.93 -3.10 25.72
CA ALA A 197 7.85 -2.15 24.62
C ALA A 197 9.16 -2.13 23.82
N LEU A 198 9.06 -1.92 22.50
CA LEU A 198 10.22 -1.71 21.63
C LEU A 198 11.05 -0.55 22.21
N PRO A 199 12.31 -0.79 22.60
CA PRO A 199 13.14 0.25 23.20
C PRO A 199 13.40 1.39 22.20
N ALA A 200 13.51 2.61 22.72
CA ALA A 200 13.87 3.80 21.94
C ALA A 200 15.36 3.82 21.57
N ALA A 201 15.85 2.77 20.91
CA ALA A 201 17.18 2.66 20.35
C ALA A 201 17.41 3.70 19.23
N THR A 202 18.67 4.00 18.92
CA THR A 202 19.01 4.85 17.79
C THR A 202 19.02 4.01 16.51
N LEU A 203 17.95 4.11 15.72
CA LEU A 203 17.80 3.39 14.46
C LEU A 203 18.00 4.34 13.27
N THR A 204 19.04 4.11 12.46
CA THR A 204 19.31 4.82 11.21
C THR A 204 19.22 3.85 10.04
N SER A 205 18.64 4.28 8.92
CA SER A 205 18.49 3.42 7.72
C SER A 205 17.89 2.04 8.03
N ILE A 206 16.90 1.98 8.94
CA ILE A 206 16.08 0.79 9.15
C ILE A 206 14.70 1.10 8.61
N GLU A 207 14.31 0.44 7.52
CA GLU A 207 13.04 0.69 6.83
C GLU A 207 11.93 -0.23 7.33
N LEU A 208 12.28 -1.42 7.82
CA LEU A 208 11.32 -2.45 8.22
C LEU A 208 11.57 -2.91 9.65
N ILE A 209 10.52 -2.90 10.48
CA ILE A 209 10.57 -3.41 11.85
C ILE A 209 9.53 -4.51 12.02
N ASN A 210 9.97 -5.67 12.51
CA ASN A 210 9.09 -6.77 12.90
C ASN A 210 9.13 -6.92 14.43
N VAL A 211 7.98 -6.81 15.09
CA VAL A 211 7.84 -7.01 16.53
C VAL A 211 7.00 -8.25 16.80
N VAL A 212 7.56 -9.21 17.54
CA VAL A 212 6.86 -10.42 17.98
C VAL A 212 6.89 -10.50 19.49
N SER A 213 5.71 -10.60 20.11
CA SER A 213 5.55 -10.75 21.55
C SER A 213 4.61 -11.89 21.92
N ASP A 214 4.88 -12.57 23.03
CA ASP A 214 3.92 -13.43 23.72
C ASP A 214 2.96 -12.64 24.65
N GLY A 215 3.22 -11.34 24.82
CA GLY A 215 2.40 -10.37 25.54
C GLY A 215 1.88 -9.26 24.61
N ALA A 216 1.78 -8.05 25.15
CA ALA A 216 1.43 -6.86 24.38
C ALA A 216 2.57 -6.44 23.44
N VAL A 217 2.24 -5.85 22.30
CA VAL A 217 3.21 -5.16 21.45
C VAL A 217 2.99 -3.66 21.61
N THR A 218 4.03 -2.95 22.04
CA THR A 218 4.07 -1.48 22.02
C THR A 218 5.29 -1.07 21.22
N ALA A 219 5.09 -0.40 20.10
CA ALA A 219 6.15 0.03 19.18
C ALA A 219 6.02 1.52 18.88
N ASP A 220 6.68 2.34 19.70
CA ASP A 220 6.85 3.76 19.44
C ASP A 220 8.17 3.98 18.69
N VAL A 221 8.06 4.26 17.39
CA VAL A 221 9.19 4.45 16.47
C VAL A 221 9.23 5.87 15.90
N GLN A 222 8.61 6.83 16.58
CA GLN A 222 8.58 8.24 16.14
C GLN A 222 9.97 8.88 16.07
N ASN A 223 10.97 8.28 16.73
CA ASN A 223 12.38 8.67 16.64
C ASN A 223 13.11 8.08 15.42
N ALA A 224 12.57 7.04 14.77
CA ALA A 224 13.18 6.30 13.67
C ALA A 224 12.60 6.76 12.31
N SER A 225 13.20 7.81 11.75
CA SER A 225 12.66 8.49 10.56
C SER A 225 12.77 7.70 9.25
N SER A 226 13.52 6.59 9.22
CA SER A 226 13.63 5.71 8.05
C SER A 226 12.53 4.64 7.99
N VAL A 227 11.82 4.38 9.09
CA VAL A 227 10.86 3.26 9.16
C VAL A 227 9.66 3.50 8.25
N THR A 228 9.48 2.65 7.24
CA THR A 228 8.37 2.73 6.29
C THR A 228 7.38 1.58 6.43
N THR A 229 7.79 0.49 7.09
CA THR A 229 6.97 -0.71 7.27
C THR A 229 7.12 -1.26 8.67
N LEU A 230 6.00 -1.58 9.30
CA LEU A 230 5.99 -2.27 10.59
C LEU A 230 5.12 -3.52 10.52
N THR A 231 5.60 -4.58 11.15
CA THR A 231 4.77 -5.75 11.46
C THR A 231 4.76 -5.99 12.96
N ALA A 232 3.59 -6.32 13.49
CA ALA A 232 3.40 -6.65 14.89
C ALA A 232 2.67 -7.99 15.02
N LYS A 233 3.09 -8.80 15.97
CA LYS A 233 2.40 -10.03 16.36
C LYS A 233 2.26 -10.10 17.87
N ALA A 234 1.02 -10.02 18.34
CA ALA A 234 0.67 -10.21 19.74
C ALA A 234 -0.28 -11.41 19.90
N VAL A 235 -0.26 -12.06 21.06
CA VAL A 235 -1.17 -13.15 21.40
C VAL A 235 -1.98 -12.74 22.62
N ALA A 236 -3.30 -12.67 22.47
CA ALA A 236 -4.26 -12.37 23.54
C ALA A 236 -3.97 -11.09 24.35
N ASN A 237 -3.35 -10.09 23.72
CA ASN A 237 -2.96 -8.82 24.33
C ASN A 237 -3.07 -7.66 23.34
N ALA A 238 -2.86 -6.43 23.81
CA ALA A 238 -2.94 -5.22 22.98
C ALA A 238 -1.76 -5.09 22.00
N VAL A 239 -2.02 -4.44 20.87
CA VAL A 239 -1.02 -3.90 19.95
C VAL A 239 -1.19 -2.39 19.90
N ASP A 240 -0.10 -1.66 20.06
CA ASP A 240 -0.01 -0.21 20.03
C ASP A 240 1.21 0.21 19.20
N ILE A 241 1.00 0.98 18.14
CA ILE A 241 2.04 1.35 17.16
C ILE A 241 1.96 2.84 16.90
N ASP A 242 3.05 3.55 17.18
CA ASP A 242 3.22 4.97 16.91
C ASP A 242 4.37 5.20 15.92
N THR A 243 4.07 5.77 14.75
CA THR A 243 5.05 6.11 13.70
C THR A 243 5.14 7.62 13.51
N LYS A 244 6.15 8.12 12.77
CA LYS A 244 6.46 9.56 12.68
C LYS A 244 5.67 10.33 11.58
N GLY A 245 4.81 9.67 10.81
CA GLY A 245 4.33 10.18 9.50
C GLY A 245 5.07 9.56 8.30
N ASN A 246 5.98 8.62 8.53
CA ASN A 246 6.83 8.02 7.49
C ASN A 246 6.42 6.59 7.12
N ALA A 247 5.57 5.95 7.93
CA ALA A 247 5.09 4.61 7.66
C ALA A 247 4.18 4.62 6.44
N THR A 248 4.34 3.62 5.57
CA THR A 248 3.50 3.41 4.38
C THR A 248 2.62 2.19 4.56
N SER A 249 3.06 1.24 5.39
CA SER A 249 2.35 0.01 5.68
C SER A 249 2.52 -0.45 7.13
N VAL A 250 1.42 -0.93 7.71
CA VAL A 250 1.41 -1.60 9.01
C VAL A 250 0.66 -2.92 8.88
N THR A 251 1.25 -4.00 9.40
CA THR A 251 0.62 -5.32 9.46
C THR A 251 0.54 -5.80 10.91
N VAL A 252 -0.65 -6.20 11.35
CA VAL A 252 -0.87 -6.79 12.67
C VAL A 252 -1.38 -8.21 12.51
N THR A 253 -0.76 -9.15 13.22
CA THR A 253 -1.13 -10.57 13.20
C THR A 253 -1.28 -11.13 14.61
N GLY A 254 -1.85 -12.32 14.72
CA GLY A 254 -2.02 -13.02 15.99
C GLY A 254 -3.44 -12.87 16.51
N THR A 255 -3.60 -12.74 17.82
CA THR A 255 -4.92 -12.67 18.49
C THR A 255 -5.01 -11.43 19.36
N ALA A 256 -4.58 -10.29 18.82
CA ALA A 256 -4.56 -9.02 19.55
C ALA A 256 -5.97 -8.69 20.08
N THR A 257 -6.06 -8.25 21.34
CA THR A 257 -7.33 -7.87 21.99
C THR A 257 -7.74 -6.45 21.67
N THR A 258 -6.77 -5.60 21.33
CA THR A 258 -6.96 -4.26 20.78
C THR A 258 -5.81 -3.96 19.83
N VAL A 259 -6.04 -3.12 18.83
CA VAL A 259 -5.04 -2.62 17.90
C VAL A 259 -5.18 -1.11 17.81
N ALA A 260 -4.15 -0.37 18.19
CA ALA A 260 -4.03 1.07 17.96
C ALA A 260 -2.86 1.32 17.01
N ILE A 261 -3.09 2.11 15.96
CA ILE A 261 -2.08 2.49 14.98
C ILE A 261 -2.21 4.00 14.72
N ASP A 262 -1.16 4.73 15.03
CA ASP A 262 -1.08 6.18 14.84
C ASP A 262 0.14 6.54 13.99
N ASP A 263 -0.08 7.14 12.82
CA ASP A 263 0.98 7.74 12.02
C ASP A 263 1.09 9.22 12.40
N ASN A 264 1.94 9.54 13.38
CA ASN A 264 2.02 10.87 14.00
C ASN A 264 2.78 11.90 13.15
N GLY A 265 2.47 12.01 11.86
CA GLY A 265 3.02 13.05 11.00
C GLY A 265 2.50 14.43 11.37
N ALA A 266 3.26 15.46 10.95
CA ALA A 266 2.73 16.81 10.96
C ALA A 266 1.55 16.94 9.99
N THR A 267 0.75 18.01 10.10
CA THR A 267 -0.38 18.23 9.18
C THR A 267 0.01 18.14 7.70
N GLY A 268 -0.68 17.30 6.95
CA GLY A 268 -0.44 16.86 5.57
C GLY A 268 0.75 15.90 5.34
N ALA A 269 1.40 15.35 6.38
CA ALA A 269 2.66 14.62 6.24
C ALA A 269 2.56 13.09 6.34
N ASP A 270 1.45 12.54 6.83
CA ASP A 270 1.26 11.09 6.96
C ASP A 270 1.37 10.39 5.61
N LYS A 271 1.81 9.13 5.68
CA LYS A 271 2.01 8.29 4.49
C LYS A 271 1.37 6.92 4.62
N LEU A 272 0.74 6.62 5.76
CA LEU A 272 0.15 5.33 6.00
C LEU A 272 -0.94 5.08 4.99
N ALA A 273 -0.65 4.23 4.01
CA ALA A 273 -1.51 3.95 2.87
C ALA A 273 -2.23 2.61 3.04
N THR A 274 -1.57 1.66 3.72
CA THR A 274 -2.02 0.28 3.83
C THR A 274 -1.97 -0.21 5.28
N VAL A 275 -3.07 -0.77 5.76
CA VAL A 275 -3.13 -1.47 7.04
C VAL A 275 -3.74 -2.85 6.82
N SER A 276 -3.09 -3.89 7.35
CA SER A 276 -3.58 -5.26 7.31
C SER A 276 -3.63 -5.85 8.71
N ILE A 277 -4.79 -6.35 9.12
CA ILE A 277 -5.00 -6.89 10.47
C ILE A 277 -5.58 -8.28 10.33
N THR A 278 -4.92 -9.26 10.97
CA THR A 278 -5.29 -10.67 10.91
C THR A 278 -5.45 -11.26 12.30
N GLY A 279 -6.64 -11.79 12.59
CA GLY A 279 -6.95 -12.59 13.77
C GLY A 279 -7.25 -11.81 15.04
N ASN A 280 -7.34 -10.47 14.99
CA ASN A 280 -7.70 -9.66 16.16
C ASN A 280 -9.07 -10.05 16.72
N THR A 281 -9.21 -9.93 18.04
CA THR A 281 -10.40 -10.35 18.80
C THR A 281 -11.12 -9.20 19.51
N GLY A 282 -10.63 -7.97 19.30
CA GLY A 282 -11.26 -6.76 19.80
C GLY A 282 -10.85 -5.55 18.95
N ASN A 283 -11.11 -4.35 19.48
CA ASN A 283 -11.20 -3.12 18.71
C ASN A 283 -9.92 -2.76 17.96
N VAL A 284 -10.10 -2.18 16.77
CA VAL A 284 -9.08 -1.58 15.92
C VAL A 284 -9.34 -0.08 15.87
N THR A 285 -8.30 0.73 16.11
CA THR A 285 -8.34 2.17 15.94
C THR A 285 -7.13 2.59 15.11
N ILE A 286 -7.37 3.33 14.04
CA ILE A 286 -6.35 3.86 13.14
C ILE A 286 -6.54 5.38 13.06
N GLY A 287 -5.46 6.13 13.29
CA GLY A 287 -5.47 7.59 13.17
C GLY A 287 -6.17 8.30 14.33
N ALA A 288 -6.09 7.76 15.56
CA ALA A 288 -6.70 8.38 16.74
C ALA A 288 -6.26 9.86 16.92
N ASN A 289 -5.06 10.19 16.44
CA ASN A 289 -4.60 11.57 16.28
C ASN A 289 -5.04 12.18 14.93
N ALA A 290 -6.33 12.55 14.85
CA ALA A 290 -7.17 12.95 13.69
C ALA A 290 -6.65 14.00 12.66
N SER A 291 -5.37 14.05 12.33
CA SER A 291 -4.78 15.20 11.63
C SER A 291 -4.56 14.97 10.14
N THR A 292 -4.41 13.72 9.66
CA THR A 292 -3.67 13.52 8.41
C THR A 292 -3.80 12.22 7.64
N ASP A 293 -4.54 11.23 8.13
CA ASP A 293 -4.43 9.87 7.61
C ASP A 293 -4.73 9.73 6.11
N THR A 294 -3.76 9.16 5.39
CA THR A 294 -3.82 8.90 3.94
C THR A 294 -4.30 7.49 3.61
N LEU A 295 -4.92 6.79 4.55
CA LEU A 295 -5.24 5.37 4.43
C LEU A 295 -6.14 5.11 3.22
N THR A 296 -5.64 4.31 2.28
CA THR A 296 -6.37 3.93 1.05
C THR A 296 -6.71 2.45 1.00
N SER A 297 -6.08 1.62 1.83
CA SER A 297 -6.35 0.20 1.93
C SER A 297 -6.39 -0.27 3.37
N LEU A 298 -7.51 -0.87 3.75
CA LEU A 298 -7.70 -1.55 5.02
C LEU A 298 -8.08 -3.00 4.75
N THR A 299 -7.32 -3.94 5.30
CA THR A 299 -7.61 -5.37 5.24
C THR A 299 -7.92 -5.90 6.63
N LEU A 300 -9.08 -6.52 6.80
CA LEU A 300 -9.52 -7.18 8.03
C LEU A 300 -9.75 -8.67 7.75
N ILE A 301 -8.94 -9.53 8.38
CA ILE A 301 -8.97 -10.99 8.18
C ILE A 301 -9.21 -11.67 9.53
N ASN A 302 -10.23 -12.52 9.62
CA ASN A 302 -10.60 -13.23 10.84
C ASN A 302 -10.70 -12.30 12.06
N SER A 303 -11.14 -11.06 11.83
CA SER A 303 -11.39 -10.07 12.88
C SER A 303 -12.73 -10.41 13.54
N VAL A 304 -12.71 -10.73 14.83
CA VAL A 304 -13.90 -11.20 15.55
C VAL A 304 -14.24 -10.24 16.68
N ASN A 305 -15.50 -9.83 16.80
CA ASN A 305 -16.04 -8.99 17.88
C ASN A 305 -15.40 -7.60 18.10
N GLY A 306 -14.46 -7.19 17.25
CA GLY A 306 -13.76 -5.92 17.38
C GLY A 306 -14.24 -4.91 16.35
N ASP A 307 -14.79 -3.78 16.81
CA ASP A 307 -15.06 -2.65 15.93
C ASP A 307 -13.77 -2.14 15.29
N ALA A 308 -13.85 -1.58 14.08
CA ALA A 308 -12.74 -0.96 13.39
C ALA A 308 -13.06 0.49 13.08
N THR A 309 -12.27 1.42 13.61
CA THR A 309 -12.44 2.85 13.36
C THR A 309 -11.22 3.41 12.64
N VAL A 310 -11.45 4.00 11.48
CA VAL A 310 -10.49 4.85 10.78
C VAL A 310 -10.90 6.29 11.00
N THR A 311 -10.04 7.04 11.66
CA THR A 311 -10.15 8.50 11.74
C THR A 311 -9.18 9.08 10.72
N ALA A 312 -9.64 10.01 9.89
CA ALA A 312 -8.80 10.66 8.88
C ALA A 312 -9.21 12.12 8.70
N ALA A 313 -8.34 12.89 8.05
CA ALA A 313 -8.67 14.27 7.70
C ALA A 313 -9.81 14.31 6.66
N ALA A 314 -10.72 15.27 6.82
CA ALA A 314 -11.78 15.51 5.84
C ALA A 314 -11.19 15.89 4.47
N GLY A 315 -11.65 15.22 3.40
CA GLY A 315 -11.19 15.47 2.05
C GLY A 315 -11.55 14.33 1.11
N THR A 316 -11.31 14.50 -0.18
CA THR A 316 -11.52 13.43 -1.15
C THR A 316 -10.52 12.30 -0.89
N ARG A 317 -11.04 11.13 -0.51
CA ARG A 317 -10.27 9.91 -0.28
C ARG A 317 -11.08 8.71 -0.72
N ALA A 318 -10.39 7.72 -1.28
CA ALA A 318 -10.95 6.43 -1.60
C ALA A 318 -10.37 5.39 -0.64
N LEU A 319 -11.24 4.63 0.02
CA LEU A 319 -10.86 3.50 0.85
C LEU A 319 -11.22 2.19 0.13
N ALA A 320 -10.25 1.30 0.01
CA ALA A 320 -10.45 -0.11 -0.33
C ALA A 320 -10.47 -0.93 0.97
N LEU A 321 -11.64 -1.45 1.33
CA LEU A 321 -11.87 -2.30 2.49
C LEU A 321 -11.94 -3.77 2.05
N THR A 322 -11.00 -4.60 2.51
CA THR A 322 -11.04 -6.05 2.30
C THR A 322 -11.54 -6.75 3.56
N LEU A 323 -12.57 -7.58 3.42
CA LEU A 323 -13.20 -8.37 4.47
C LEU A 323 -13.03 -9.87 4.17
N ASN A 324 -12.50 -10.62 5.14
CA ASN A 324 -12.34 -12.06 5.03
C ASN A 324 -12.55 -12.70 6.41
N GLY A 325 -13.69 -13.36 6.64
CA GLY A 325 -13.99 -13.97 7.94
C GLY A 325 -14.27 -12.97 9.06
N VAL A 326 -14.70 -11.73 8.75
CA VAL A 326 -15.05 -10.74 9.77
C VAL A 326 -16.43 -11.07 10.33
N THR A 327 -16.50 -11.36 11.63
CA THR A 327 -17.75 -11.82 12.25
C THR A 327 -17.95 -11.26 13.65
N GLY A 328 -19.22 -11.03 14.00
CA GLY A 328 -19.63 -10.62 15.33
C GLY A 328 -20.60 -11.63 15.97
N PRO A 329 -20.11 -12.75 16.53
CA PRO A 329 -20.98 -13.67 17.26
C PRO A 329 -21.59 -12.99 18.49
N GLY A 330 -22.85 -12.58 18.38
CA GLY A 330 -23.65 -12.00 19.46
C GLY A 330 -23.81 -10.49 19.44
N ASN A 331 -23.00 -9.77 18.67
CA ASN A 331 -23.09 -8.32 18.43
C ASN A 331 -22.61 -7.99 17.01
N ASN A 332 -23.05 -6.87 16.43
CA ASN A 332 -22.49 -6.42 15.15
C ASN A 332 -21.04 -5.95 15.34
N VAL A 333 -20.21 -6.14 14.31
CA VAL A 333 -18.91 -5.49 14.18
C VAL A 333 -19.13 -4.14 13.50
N VAL A 334 -18.83 -3.06 14.21
CA VAL A 334 -18.93 -1.71 13.64
C VAL A 334 -17.65 -1.38 12.89
N ILE A 335 -17.75 -0.99 11.61
CA ILE A 335 -16.63 -0.50 10.82
C ILE A 335 -16.94 0.95 10.46
N THR A 336 -16.10 1.89 10.89
CA THR A 336 -16.32 3.32 10.73
C THR A 336 -15.20 3.97 9.93
N ASP A 337 -15.58 4.68 8.87
CA ASP A 337 -14.79 5.70 8.18
C ASP A 337 -15.72 6.76 7.60
N ASP A 338 -16.08 7.76 8.41
CA ASP A 338 -17.02 8.82 8.03
C ASP A 338 -16.43 9.88 7.09
N THR A 339 -15.20 9.69 6.62
CA THR A 339 -14.47 10.72 5.84
C THR A 339 -14.11 10.26 4.44
N ALA A 340 -14.03 8.95 4.18
CA ALA A 340 -13.82 8.43 2.84
C ALA A 340 -14.98 8.81 1.92
N THR A 341 -14.69 9.50 0.82
CA THR A 341 -15.70 9.93 -0.17
C THR A 341 -16.08 8.84 -1.16
N THR A 342 -15.25 7.80 -1.26
CA THR A 342 -15.48 6.60 -2.07
C THR A 342 -15.08 5.39 -1.26
N LEU A 343 -15.96 4.38 -1.21
CA LEU A 343 -15.68 3.13 -0.52
C LEU A 343 -15.84 1.95 -1.48
N THR A 344 -14.78 1.18 -1.62
CA THR A 344 -14.78 -0.11 -2.31
C THR A 344 -14.63 -1.21 -1.27
N ILE A 345 -15.52 -2.19 -1.29
CA ILE A 345 -15.54 -3.31 -0.35
C ILE A 345 -15.30 -4.59 -1.14
N THR A 346 -14.36 -5.42 -0.67
CA THR A 346 -14.08 -6.72 -1.25
C THR A 346 -14.29 -7.81 -0.21
N GLY A 347 -15.22 -8.74 -0.46
CA GLY A 347 -15.41 -9.95 0.34
C GLY A 347 -14.64 -11.10 -0.28
N THR A 348 -13.76 -11.75 0.46
CA THR A 348 -12.91 -12.84 -0.04
C THR A 348 -12.67 -13.90 1.04
N GLY A 349 -12.32 -15.12 0.63
CA GLY A 349 -11.83 -16.19 1.51
C GLY A 349 -12.90 -16.85 2.38
N ALA A 350 -13.41 -16.15 3.38
CA ALA A 350 -14.42 -16.63 4.32
C ALA A 350 -15.55 -15.61 4.54
N LEU A 351 -16.76 -16.12 4.80
CA LEU A 351 -17.96 -15.33 5.09
C LEU A 351 -17.68 -14.18 6.04
N SER A 352 -18.07 -12.96 5.64
CA SER A 352 -18.12 -11.81 6.54
C SER A 352 -19.57 -11.47 6.87
N SER A 353 -19.91 -11.34 8.16
CA SER A 353 -21.30 -11.20 8.60
C SER A 353 -21.44 -10.40 9.88
N ALA A 354 -22.67 -9.92 10.14
CA ALA A 354 -22.98 -9.02 11.24
C ALA A 354 -22.17 -7.72 11.19
N ILE A 355 -21.95 -7.18 9.98
CA ILE A 355 -21.20 -5.94 9.78
C ILE A 355 -22.16 -4.75 9.85
N ASP A 356 -21.86 -3.79 10.71
CA ASP A 356 -22.49 -2.47 10.72
C ASP A 356 -21.46 -1.45 10.20
N LEU A 357 -21.71 -0.90 9.01
CA LEU A 357 -20.73 -0.05 8.33
C LEU A 357 -21.17 1.40 8.41
N GLN A 358 -20.32 2.30 8.91
CA GLN A 358 -20.53 3.75 8.99
C GLN A 358 -19.55 4.44 8.03
N ALA A 359 -20.09 5.07 7.00
CA ALA A 359 -19.36 5.67 5.89
C ALA A 359 -20.07 6.94 5.40
N ASP A 360 -20.35 7.87 6.32
CA ASP A 360 -21.23 9.03 6.08
C ASP A 360 -20.85 9.92 4.88
N ALA A 361 -19.55 10.12 4.64
CA ALA A 361 -19.07 10.93 3.51
C ALA A 361 -19.05 10.20 2.17
N ALA A 362 -19.26 8.88 2.15
CA ALA A 362 -19.09 8.09 0.94
C ALA A 362 -20.23 8.36 -0.05
N THR A 363 -19.88 8.94 -1.19
CA THR A 363 -20.83 9.23 -2.28
C THR A 363 -21.01 8.05 -3.23
N THR A 364 -20.04 7.14 -3.26
CA THR A 364 -20.06 5.92 -4.06
C THR A 364 -19.63 4.74 -3.21
N ILE A 365 -20.46 3.70 -3.21
CA ILE A 365 -20.18 2.40 -2.61
C ILE A 365 -20.07 1.36 -3.73
N SER A 366 -18.97 0.62 -3.77
CA SER A 366 -18.80 -0.54 -4.67
C SER A 366 -18.49 -1.78 -3.86
N ILE A 367 -19.17 -2.88 -4.12
CA ILE A 367 -18.99 -4.16 -3.42
C ILE A 367 -18.61 -5.23 -4.44
N ALA A 368 -17.48 -5.88 -4.24
CA ALA A 368 -17.03 -7.05 -4.98
C ALA A 368 -17.01 -8.25 -4.04
N ALA A 369 -18.06 -9.07 -4.08
CA ALA A 369 -18.22 -10.21 -3.19
C ALA A 369 -17.86 -11.50 -3.91
N ASP A 370 -16.61 -11.93 -3.76
CA ASP A 370 -16.15 -13.29 -4.15
C ASP A 370 -16.48 -14.31 -3.04
N GLU A 371 -16.86 -13.82 -1.86
CA GLU A 371 -17.38 -14.60 -0.75
C GLU A 371 -18.56 -13.84 -0.14
N LYS A 372 -19.49 -14.57 0.50
CA LYS A 372 -20.72 -13.98 1.02
C LYS A 372 -20.43 -12.85 2.01
N ILE A 373 -21.18 -11.76 1.88
CA ILE A 373 -21.17 -10.63 2.83
C ILE A 373 -22.58 -10.38 3.35
N THR A 374 -22.73 -10.29 4.66
CA THR A 374 -23.99 -9.89 5.32
C THR A 374 -23.78 -8.65 6.18
N PHE A 375 -24.30 -7.53 5.69
CA PHE A 375 -24.41 -6.29 6.44
C PHE A 375 -25.66 -6.37 7.34
N ALA A 376 -25.46 -6.09 8.62
CA ALA A 376 -26.54 -5.74 9.52
C ALA A 376 -27.10 -4.37 9.10
N ALA A 377 -26.23 -3.38 8.93
CA ALA A 377 -26.57 -2.06 8.38
C ALA A 377 -25.38 -1.46 7.61
N ILE A 378 -25.68 -0.46 6.79
CA ILE A 378 -24.71 0.40 6.11
C ILE A 378 -25.22 1.84 6.20
N ASP A 379 -24.68 2.63 7.12
CA ASP A 379 -24.93 4.07 7.21
C ASP A 379 -23.99 4.80 6.25
N ALA A 380 -24.49 5.10 5.05
CA ALA A 380 -23.79 5.82 4.01
C ALA A 380 -24.73 6.88 3.43
N SER A 381 -25.16 7.79 4.29
CA SER A 381 -26.25 8.75 4.01
C SER A 381 -25.99 9.65 2.79
N ALA A 382 -24.73 9.88 2.40
CA ALA A 382 -24.34 10.62 1.20
C ALA A 382 -24.23 9.78 -0.10
N ALA A 383 -24.39 8.45 -0.02
CA ALA A 383 -24.18 7.58 -1.17
C ALA A 383 -25.25 7.80 -2.23
N THR A 384 -24.82 8.15 -3.46
CA THR A 384 -25.71 8.28 -4.62
C THR A 384 -25.76 7.00 -5.46
N THR A 385 -24.73 6.16 -5.32
CA THR A 385 -24.55 4.94 -6.11
C THR A 385 -24.11 3.78 -5.23
N LEU A 386 -24.79 2.65 -5.37
CA LEU A 386 -24.37 1.34 -4.86
C LEU A 386 -24.17 0.39 -6.05
N THR A 387 -22.95 -0.09 -6.23
CA THR A 387 -22.62 -1.12 -7.24
C THR A 387 -22.27 -2.42 -6.55
N VAL A 388 -22.81 -3.54 -7.02
CA VAL A 388 -22.51 -4.88 -6.54
C VAL A 388 -22.03 -5.76 -7.68
N THR A 389 -20.90 -6.42 -7.47
CA THR A 389 -20.24 -7.36 -8.39
C THR A 389 -19.70 -8.55 -7.61
N GLY A 390 -19.17 -9.55 -8.31
CA GLY A 390 -18.64 -10.78 -7.71
C GLY A 390 -19.58 -11.96 -7.96
N ASP A 391 -19.32 -13.07 -7.29
CA ASP A 391 -20.04 -14.33 -7.50
C ASP A 391 -20.80 -14.83 -6.27
N SER A 392 -20.79 -14.05 -5.19
CA SER A 392 -21.39 -14.42 -3.91
C SER A 392 -22.49 -13.45 -3.46
N LEU A 393 -23.44 -13.99 -2.68
CA LEU A 393 -24.61 -13.24 -2.19
C LEU A 393 -24.17 -12.08 -1.29
N VAL A 394 -24.70 -10.89 -1.57
CA VAL A 394 -24.64 -9.72 -0.69
C VAL A 394 -25.99 -9.50 -0.04
N THR A 395 -26.02 -9.37 1.28
CA THR A 395 -27.26 -9.19 2.05
C THR A 395 -27.18 -7.96 2.94
N PHE A 396 -28.24 -7.15 2.92
CA PHE A 396 -28.47 -6.02 3.81
C PHE A 396 -29.68 -6.32 4.69
N THR A 397 -29.52 -6.38 6.01
CA THR A 397 -30.56 -6.92 6.90
C THR A 397 -31.53 -5.85 7.41
N THR A 398 -31.01 -4.77 8.00
CA THR A 398 -31.81 -3.80 8.77
C THR A 398 -31.44 -2.35 8.48
N ASN A 399 -31.12 -2.00 7.24
CA ASN A 399 -30.97 -0.59 6.89
C ASN A 399 -32.25 0.20 7.26
N THR A 400 -32.11 1.51 7.39
CA THR A 400 -33.23 2.45 7.44
C THR A 400 -33.25 3.31 6.19
N ALA A 401 -34.34 4.05 5.99
CA ALA A 401 -34.42 5.00 4.88
C ALA A 401 -33.41 6.16 5.02
N ALA A 402 -32.88 6.41 6.22
CA ALA A 402 -31.86 7.43 6.44
C ALA A 402 -30.47 6.95 5.95
N ASP A 403 -30.14 5.70 6.25
CA ASP A 403 -28.82 5.11 6.00
C ASP A 403 -28.39 5.15 4.53
N LEU A 404 -29.35 5.07 3.60
CA LEU A 404 -29.12 5.09 2.15
C LEU A 404 -29.99 6.15 1.44
N GLY A 405 -30.33 7.22 2.15
CA GLY A 405 -31.35 8.19 1.72
C GLY A 405 -31.02 9.00 0.47
N ALA A 406 -29.73 9.11 0.09
CA ALA A 406 -29.28 9.84 -1.09
C ALA A 406 -29.17 8.97 -2.36
N LEU A 407 -29.44 7.66 -2.27
CA LEU A 407 -29.29 6.77 -3.42
C LEU A 407 -30.11 7.25 -4.60
N THR A 408 -29.50 7.17 -5.77
CA THR A 408 -30.16 7.36 -7.08
C THR A 408 -30.11 6.10 -7.90
N THR A 409 -29.07 5.27 -7.69
CA THR A 409 -28.80 4.06 -8.46
C THR A 409 -28.32 2.93 -7.56
N VAL A 410 -28.93 1.76 -7.73
CA VAL A 410 -28.40 0.46 -7.29
C VAL A 410 -28.18 -0.41 -8.52
N ASN A 411 -26.98 -0.93 -8.70
CA ASN A 411 -26.61 -1.75 -9.85
C ASN A 411 -25.87 -3.02 -9.41
N ALA A 412 -26.53 -4.16 -9.54
CA ALA A 412 -25.99 -5.50 -9.29
C ALA A 412 -25.74 -6.28 -10.59
N SER A 413 -25.78 -5.65 -11.77
CA SER A 413 -25.69 -6.36 -13.06
C SER A 413 -24.37 -7.11 -13.29
N GLY A 414 -23.32 -6.78 -12.51
CA GLY A 414 -22.03 -7.48 -12.55
C GLY A 414 -21.87 -8.54 -11.45
N ASN A 415 -22.93 -8.80 -10.68
CA ASN A 415 -22.97 -9.82 -9.64
C ASN A 415 -23.62 -11.10 -10.18
N THR A 416 -23.08 -12.26 -9.81
CA THR A 416 -23.64 -13.57 -10.15
C THR A 416 -24.04 -14.38 -8.93
N GLY A 417 -23.94 -13.80 -7.72
CA GLY A 417 -24.29 -14.45 -6.45
C GLY A 417 -25.62 -14.01 -5.82
N GLY A 418 -26.27 -12.97 -6.37
CA GLY A 418 -27.52 -12.40 -5.88
C GLY A 418 -27.33 -11.21 -4.93
N LEU A 419 -28.34 -10.34 -4.85
CA LEU A 419 -28.41 -9.19 -3.95
C LEU A 419 -29.72 -9.19 -3.18
N SER A 420 -29.65 -9.17 -1.85
CA SER A 420 -30.82 -9.04 -0.97
C SER A 420 -30.79 -7.70 -0.22
N LEU A 421 -31.77 -6.84 -0.54
CA LEU A 421 -32.02 -5.58 0.16
C LEU A 421 -33.15 -5.77 1.18
N GLY A 422 -32.82 -5.74 2.47
CA GLY A 422 -33.79 -5.86 3.56
C GLY A 422 -34.74 -4.66 3.70
N THR A 423 -34.39 -3.53 3.07
CA THR A 423 -35.12 -2.25 3.10
C THR A 423 -35.89 -1.94 1.84
N GLU A 424 -36.96 -1.16 2.01
CA GLU A 424 -37.64 -0.54 0.89
C GLU A 424 -36.78 0.54 0.23
N LEU A 425 -36.59 0.41 -1.09
CA LEU A 425 -35.91 1.43 -1.89
C LEU A 425 -36.78 2.68 -2.02
N ALA A 426 -36.14 3.85 -1.94
CA ALA A 426 -36.81 5.12 -2.20
C ALA A 426 -37.36 5.16 -3.64
N THR A 427 -38.51 5.81 -3.81
CA THR A 427 -39.29 5.79 -5.07
C THR A 427 -38.55 6.36 -6.30
N GLY A 428 -37.47 7.11 -6.07
CA GLY A 428 -36.64 7.74 -7.10
C GLY A 428 -35.38 6.95 -7.48
N VAL A 429 -35.14 5.80 -6.87
CA VAL A 429 -33.93 4.97 -7.09
C VAL A 429 -34.15 4.04 -8.29
N THR A 430 -33.19 3.99 -9.22
CA THR A 430 -33.15 2.94 -10.24
C THR A 430 -32.50 1.69 -9.66
N PHE A 431 -33.03 0.51 -9.99
CA PHE A 431 -32.45 -0.77 -9.60
C PHE A 431 -32.26 -1.64 -10.84
N THR A 432 -31.04 -2.14 -10.99
CA THR A 432 -30.70 -3.20 -11.95
C THR A 432 -30.14 -4.36 -11.16
N GLY A 433 -30.83 -5.49 -11.20
CA GLY A 433 -30.45 -6.71 -10.50
C GLY A 433 -29.37 -7.49 -11.22
N SER A 434 -29.10 -8.66 -10.68
CA SER A 434 -27.97 -9.53 -10.96
C SER A 434 -28.36 -10.64 -11.94
N SER A 435 -27.49 -11.65 -12.12
CA SER A 435 -27.84 -12.87 -12.87
C SER A 435 -28.23 -14.05 -11.96
N ALA A 436 -28.50 -13.76 -10.69
CA ALA A 436 -28.89 -14.73 -9.67
C ALA A 436 -30.02 -14.15 -8.81
N ALA A 437 -30.56 -14.95 -7.90
CA ALA A 437 -31.72 -14.57 -7.11
C ALA A 437 -31.51 -13.27 -6.30
N ASP A 438 -32.25 -12.24 -6.67
CA ASP A 438 -32.29 -10.96 -5.99
C ASP A 438 -33.57 -10.81 -5.15
N SER A 439 -33.49 -9.97 -4.11
CA SER A 439 -34.64 -9.64 -3.28
C SER A 439 -34.69 -8.15 -2.96
N VAL A 440 -35.78 -7.49 -3.32
CA VAL A 440 -35.99 -6.06 -3.07
C VAL A 440 -37.38 -5.75 -2.55
N LYS A 441 -37.49 -4.68 -1.75
CA LYS A 441 -38.77 -4.08 -1.34
C LYS A 441 -38.95 -2.74 -2.04
N LEU A 442 -40.15 -2.46 -2.52
CA LEU A 442 -40.45 -1.25 -3.29
C LEU A 442 -41.78 -0.63 -2.85
N GLY A 443 -41.78 0.69 -2.73
CA GLY A 443 -43.00 1.49 -2.61
C GLY A 443 -43.56 1.89 -3.97
N ALA A 444 -44.10 3.11 -4.08
CA ALA A 444 -44.63 3.65 -5.32
C ALA A 444 -43.51 4.11 -6.28
N THR A 445 -42.67 3.17 -6.72
CA THR A 445 -41.50 3.47 -7.57
C THR A 445 -41.91 4.27 -8.82
N THR A 446 -41.09 5.26 -9.15
CA THR A 446 -41.23 6.14 -10.33
C THR A 446 -40.17 5.83 -11.38
N LYS A 447 -39.39 4.78 -11.16
CA LYS A 447 -38.27 4.36 -12.00
C LYS A 447 -38.54 3.00 -12.60
N THR A 448 -37.78 2.69 -13.64
CA THR A 448 -37.68 1.34 -14.17
C THR A 448 -36.82 0.52 -13.22
N ILE A 449 -37.38 -0.62 -12.81
CA ILE A 449 -36.74 -1.66 -11.99
C ILE A 449 -36.61 -2.90 -12.88
N THR A 450 -35.40 -3.44 -12.99
CA THR A 450 -35.13 -4.69 -13.72
C THR A 450 -34.43 -5.64 -12.78
N MET A 451 -34.98 -6.83 -12.55
CA MET A 451 -34.42 -7.81 -11.61
C MET A 451 -33.33 -8.69 -12.25
N GLY A 452 -33.38 -8.90 -13.56
CA GLY A 452 -32.30 -9.54 -14.30
C GLY A 452 -32.62 -10.99 -14.63
N ASP A 453 -31.61 -11.86 -14.56
CA ASP A 453 -31.83 -13.30 -14.62
C ASP A 453 -31.84 -13.82 -13.17
N GLY A 454 -32.62 -14.85 -12.86
CA GLY A 454 -32.66 -15.36 -11.50
C GLY A 454 -34.02 -15.97 -11.16
N ASN A 455 -34.23 -16.28 -9.90
CA ASN A 455 -35.59 -16.44 -9.39
C ASN A 455 -35.72 -15.35 -8.32
N ASP A 456 -36.22 -14.21 -8.75
CA ASP A 456 -36.17 -12.96 -8.01
C ASP A 456 -37.39 -12.78 -7.13
N THR A 457 -37.27 -11.92 -6.12
CA THR A 457 -38.37 -11.59 -5.21
C THR A 457 -38.54 -10.09 -5.09
N VAL A 458 -39.69 -9.59 -5.51
CA VAL A 458 -40.08 -8.19 -5.33
C VAL A 458 -41.24 -8.11 -4.35
N THR A 459 -41.08 -7.35 -3.27
CA THR A 459 -42.18 -7.05 -2.33
C THR A 459 -42.69 -5.62 -2.53
N LEU A 460 -43.98 -5.45 -2.82
CA LEU A 460 -44.63 -4.15 -2.97
C LEU A 460 -45.41 -3.71 -1.74
N SER A 461 -45.11 -2.50 -1.25
CA SER A 461 -45.87 -1.81 -0.21
C SER A 461 -46.90 -0.82 -0.75
N ALA A 462 -46.78 -0.41 -2.02
CA ALA A 462 -47.71 0.49 -2.70
C ALA A 462 -47.80 0.18 -4.20
N ASN A 463 -48.83 0.72 -4.86
CA ASN A 463 -48.97 0.60 -6.30
C ASN A 463 -47.82 1.32 -7.04
N VAL A 464 -47.39 0.78 -8.19
CA VAL A 464 -46.30 1.36 -8.99
C VAL A 464 -46.65 2.79 -9.40
N GLY A 465 -45.75 3.73 -9.09
CA GLY A 465 -45.93 5.17 -9.30
C GLY A 465 -45.94 5.56 -10.79
N THR A 466 -46.28 6.82 -11.07
CA THR A 466 -46.27 7.35 -12.44
C THR A 466 -44.85 7.29 -13.02
N GLY A 467 -44.69 6.70 -14.20
CA GLY A 467 -43.39 6.51 -14.85
C GLY A 467 -42.60 5.30 -14.36
N GLY A 468 -43.05 4.60 -13.31
CA GLY A 468 -42.42 3.38 -12.82
C GLY A 468 -42.85 2.14 -13.59
N THR A 469 -41.92 1.19 -13.71
CA THR A 469 -42.13 -0.16 -14.27
C THR A 469 -41.27 -1.16 -13.51
N ILE A 470 -41.71 -2.41 -13.41
CA ILE A 470 -40.98 -3.51 -12.77
C ILE A 470 -40.96 -4.68 -13.75
N ASP A 471 -39.76 -5.12 -14.10
CA ASP A 471 -39.54 -6.30 -14.92
C ASP A 471 -38.72 -7.31 -14.10
N ALA A 472 -39.32 -8.46 -13.81
CA ALA A 472 -38.61 -9.56 -13.16
C ALA A 472 -37.54 -10.18 -14.08
N GLY A 473 -37.68 -10.03 -15.40
CA GLY A 473 -36.69 -10.55 -16.34
C GLY A 473 -36.84 -12.06 -16.55
N ALA A 474 -35.72 -12.79 -16.55
CA ALA A 474 -35.72 -14.21 -16.86
C ALA A 474 -35.60 -15.06 -15.59
N GLY A 475 -36.62 -15.88 -15.36
CA GLY A 475 -36.64 -16.82 -14.26
C GLY A 475 -37.64 -17.93 -14.50
N THR A 476 -37.72 -18.85 -13.54
CA THR A 476 -38.74 -19.91 -13.56
C THR A 476 -39.72 -19.82 -12.39
N ALA A 477 -39.44 -18.92 -11.45
CA ALA A 477 -40.16 -18.77 -10.20
C ALA A 477 -39.96 -17.35 -9.65
N ASP A 478 -40.08 -16.34 -10.51
CA ASP A 478 -40.01 -14.95 -10.06
C ASP A 478 -41.25 -14.61 -9.23
N VAL A 479 -41.04 -14.09 -8.03
CA VAL A 479 -42.08 -13.87 -7.01
C VAL A 479 -42.41 -12.38 -6.89
N LEU A 480 -43.67 -12.04 -7.14
CA LEU A 480 -44.24 -10.77 -6.71
C LEU A 480 -45.01 -10.97 -5.40
N SER A 481 -44.54 -10.34 -4.33
CA SER A 481 -45.23 -10.31 -3.05
C SER A 481 -45.91 -8.97 -2.81
N LEU A 482 -47.15 -8.98 -2.34
CA LEU A 482 -47.89 -7.77 -1.96
C LEU A 482 -48.05 -7.71 -0.43
N THR A 483 -48.01 -6.52 0.14
CA THR A 483 -48.50 -6.34 1.51
C THR A 483 -49.99 -6.69 1.61
N GLU A 484 -50.45 -7.19 2.77
CA GLU A 484 -51.87 -7.55 2.99
C GLU A 484 -52.83 -6.40 2.63
N ALA A 485 -52.45 -5.17 2.96
CA ALA A 485 -53.25 -3.98 2.65
C ALA A 485 -53.36 -3.71 1.15
N LEU A 486 -52.30 -3.97 0.38
CA LEU A 486 -52.27 -3.78 -1.06
C LEU A 486 -53.00 -4.92 -1.79
N ALA A 487 -52.86 -6.16 -1.31
CA ALA A 487 -53.56 -7.32 -1.84
C ALA A 487 -55.08 -7.24 -1.67
N ALA A 488 -55.56 -6.66 -0.56
CA ALA A 488 -56.99 -6.45 -0.31
C ALA A 488 -57.62 -5.33 -1.18
N ASN A 489 -56.83 -4.62 -1.97
CA ASN A 489 -57.33 -3.59 -2.86
C ASN A 489 -57.79 -4.19 -4.20
N ASP A 490 -59.07 -4.57 -4.27
CA ASP A 490 -59.71 -5.13 -5.48
C ASP A 490 -59.57 -4.27 -6.74
N SER A 491 -59.26 -2.96 -6.60
CA SER A 491 -59.03 -2.08 -7.75
C SER A 491 -57.63 -2.22 -8.37
N LEU A 492 -56.69 -2.88 -7.68
CA LEU A 492 -55.33 -3.08 -8.14
C LEU A 492 -55.28 -4.13 -9.25
N SER A 493 -55.85 -5.31 -9.01
CA SER A 493 -55.93 -6.42 -9.96
C SER A 493 -56.90 -6.16 -11.11
N ALA A 494 -57.87 -5.25 -10.94
CA ALA A 494 -58.79 -4.84 -12.00
C ALA A 494 -58.25 -3.70 -12.89
N SER A 495 -57.06 -3.17 -12.61
CA SER A 495 -56.49 -2.03 -13.32
C SER A 495 -55.53 -2.47 -14.43
N THR A 496 -55.89 -2.19 -15.69
CA THR A 496 -54.98 -2.35 -16.84
C THR A 496 -53.70 -1.53 -16.70
N THR A 497 -53.69 -0.53 -15.82
CA THR A 497 -52.50 0.28 -15.51
C THR A 497 -51.52 -0.47 -14.59
N PHE A 498 -52.00 -1.38 -13.74
CA PHE A 498 -51.14 -2.22 -12.91
C PHE A 498 -50.51 -3.33 -13.75
N GLU A 499 -51.32 -4.06 -14.52
CA GLU A 499 -50.87 -5.10 -15.45
C GLU A 499 -49.87 -4.57 -16.49
N GLY A 500 -50.02 -3.32 -16.95
CA GLY A 500 -49.10 -2.72 -17.92
C GLY A 500 -47.75 -2.26 -17.35
N LYS A 501 -47.57 -2.29 -16.02
CA LYS A 501 -46.34 -1.81 -15.35
C LYS A 501 -45.47 -2.91 -14.78
N ILE A 502 -45.96 -4.15 -14.73
CA ILE A 502 -45.31 -5.29 -14.09
C ILE A 502 -45.23 -6.43 -15.10
N SER A 503 -44.05 -7.02 -15.27
CA SER A 503 -43.80 -8.14 -16.19
C SER A 503 -42.85 -9.18 -15.60
N GLY A 504 -42.92 -10.41 -16.15
CA GLY A 504 -41.94 -11.48 -15.88
C GLY A 504 -42.13 -12.30 -14.61
N PHE A 505 -43.23 -12.13 -13.87
CA PHE A 505 -43.46 -12.90 -12.62
C PHE A 505 -44.27 -14.18 -12.88
N GLU A 506 -43.77 -15.32 -12.39
CA GLU A 506 -44.47 -16.61 -12.41
C GLU A 506 -45.30 -16.87 -11.16
N ASP A 507 -44.90 -16.32 -10.01
CA ASP A 507 -45.49 -16.59 -8.70
C ASP A 507 -45.95 -15.30 -7.99
N TRP A 508 -47.09 -15.39 -7.28
CA TRP A 508 -47.78 -14.26 -6.66
C TRP A 508 -48.15 -14.61 -5.21
N HIS A 509 -47.63 -13.84 -4.25
CA HIS A 509 -47.77 -14.10 -2.80
C HIS A 509 -48.43 -12.97 -2.02
#